data_AF-A0A1I4T4I9-F1
#
_entry.id   AF-A0A1I4T4I9-F1
#
_cell.length_a   1.000
_cell.length_b   1.000
_cell.length_c   1.000
_cell.angle_alpha   90.00
_cell.angle_beta   90.00
_cell.angle_gamma   90.00
#
_symmetry.space_group_name_H-M   'P 1'
#
loop_
_entity.id
_entity.type
_entity.pdbx_description
1 polymer ?
#
loop_
_entity_poly.entity_id
_entity_poly.type
_entity_poly.pdbx_seq_one_letter_code
_entity_poly.pdbx_strand_id
1 'polypeptide(L)'
;MNIGAQHLLQPDFIMHLRGMLSRHPGAQPQDLELEILETSAVEDFGQVSQVMALCERMGLRFALDDFGSGYSSLTYLKRLPVYLLKIDQGFIRDMLEDPGDIAILDALLALARSFGRNCIAEGVESIKHGEILLRLGCEWGQGYAIGHPMPVHEFEQWLHTWQVPVSWMGCKPDSRAALPVPFTYADHRVWISQMIDYLSGKTQVPPQSETLQYWRDQSGRPTFFGKDPNDQVDVLHQRIQQLAHALSEMKNAGRVEALRAGIDKLQHLQADLLGLLPPDQKPD
;
A
#
# COMPACT_ATOMS: atom_id res chain seq x y z
N MET A 1 -14.62 -5.42 16.13
CA MET A 1 -14.95 -6.84 16.43
C MET A 1 -15.43 -7.51 15.17
N ASN A 2 -14.82 -8.64 14.81
CA ASN A 2 -15.23 -9.42 13.63
C ASN A 2 -16.62 -10.05 13.77
N ILE A 3 -17.44 -9.89 12.75
CA ILE A 3 -18.77 -10.50 12.63
C ILE A 3 -19.00 -11.05 11.22
N GLY A 4 -19.33 -12.34 11.13
CA GLY A 4 -19.72 -12.95 9.85
C GLY A 4 -21.09 -12.46 9.37
N ALA A 5 -21.27 -12.32 8.05
CA ALA A 5 -22.53 -11.85 7.44
C ALA A 5 -23.75 -12.67 7.87
N GLN A 6 -23.60 -13.99 7.99
CA GLN A 6 -24.65 -14.91 8.47
C GLN A 6 -25.21 -14.57 9.85
N HIS A 7 -24.45 -13.90 10.73
CA HIS A 7 -24.94 -13.42 12.02
C HIS A 7 -25.80 -12.17 11.87
N LEU A 8 -25.40 -11.24 10.98
CA LEU A 8 -26.19 -10.04 10.67
C LEU A 8 -27.55 -10.42 10.06
N LEU A 9 -27.60 -11.52 9.31
CA LEU A 9 -28.81 -12.02 8.68
C LEU A 9 -29.72 -12.80 9.63
N GLN A 10 -29.33 -13.03 10.89
CA GLN A 10 -30.23 -13.66 11.86
C GLN A 10 -31.42 -12.73 12.16
N PRO A 11 -32.68 -13.23 12.13
CA PRO A 11 -33.86 -12.40 12.32
C PRO A 11 -33.90 -11.65 13.67
N ASP A 12 -33.24 -12.19 14.69
CA ASP A 12 -33.18 -11.64 16.04
C ASP A 12 -31.88 -10.87 16.34
N PHE A 13 -30.99 -10.68 15.36
CA PHE A 13 -29.68 -10.04 15.55
C PHE A 13 -29.79 -8.68 16.24
N ILE A 14 -30.64 -7.79 15.71
CA ILE A 14 -30.86 -6.44 16.28
C ILE A 14 -31.40 -6.52 17.71
N MET A 15 -32.30 -7.46 17.98
CA MET A 15 -32.89 -7.64 19.31
C MET A 15 -31.82 -8.09 20.32
N HIS A 16 -30.99 -9.05 19.93
CA HIS A 16 -29.87 -9.52 20.74
C HIS A 16 -28.83 -8.44 20.99
N LEU A 17 -28.44 -7.70 19.95
CA LEU A 17 -27.50 -6.59 20.07
C LEU A 17 -27.99 -5.52 21.06
N ARG A 18 -29.27 -5.11 20.95
CA ARG A 18 -29.89 -4.17 21.90
C ARG A 18 -29.90 -4.71 23.33
N GLY A 19 -30.24 -5.98 23.49
CA GLY A 19 -30.23 -6.66 24.78
C GLY A 19 -28.84 -6.68 25.41
N MET A 20 -27.79 -6.92 24.61
CA MET A 20 -26.41 -6.89 25.06
C MET A 20 -25.97 -5.48 25.46
N LEU A 21 -26.18 -4.48 24.61
CA LEU A 21 -25.84 -3.07 24.92
C LEU A 21 -26.55 -2.60 26.20
N SER A 22 -27.81 -2.99 26.41
CA SER A 22 -28.57 -2.62 27.62
C SER A 22 -28.00 -3.23 28.91
N ARG A 23 -27.30 -4.37 28.83
CA ARG A 23 -26.62 -4.99 29.98
C ARG A 23 -25.31 -4.30 30.33
N HIS A 24 -24.79 -3.45 29.43
CA HIS A 24 -23.51 -2.74 29.59
C HIS A 24 -23.72 -1.22 29.44
N PRO A 25 -24.40 -0.55 30.40
CA PRO A 25 -24.78 0.87 30.26
C PRO A 25 -23.59 1.84 30.18
N GLY A 26 -22.37 1.39 30.54
CA GLY A 26 -21.14 2.17 30.38
C GLY A 26 -20.56 2.15 28.97
N ALA A 27 -21.03 1.26 28.08
CA ALA A 27 -20.62 1.19 26.69
C ALA A 27 -21.67 1.86 25.81
N GLN A 28 -21.28 2.89 25.07
CA GLN A 28 -22.14 3.49 24.06
C GLN A 28 -22.03 2.68 22.75
N PRO A 29 -23.08 2.64 21.92
CA PRO A 29 -23.04 1.93 20.64
C PRO A 29 -21.86 2.35 19.73
N GLN A 30 -21.45 3.61 19.80
CA GLN A 30 -20.33 4.20 19.05
C GLN A 30 -18.95 3.73 19.52
N ASP A 31 -18.86 3.14 20.72
CA ASP A 31 -17.63 2.54 21.24
C ASP A 31 -17.43 1.12 20.68
N LEU A 32 -18.45 0.57 20.00
CA LEU A 32 -18.42 -0.73 19.35
C LEU A 32 -18.34 -0.58 17.83
N GLU A 33 -17.23 -1.07 17.28
CA GLU A 33 -17.07 -1.28 15.85
C GLU A 33 -17.29 -2.75 15.48
N LEU A 34 -18.06 -2.98 14.42
CA LEU A 34 -18.25 -4.30 13.83
C LEU A 34 -17.50 -4.38 12.48
N GLU A 35 -16.65 -5.38 12.34
CA GLU A 35 -15.83 -5.64 11.17
C GLU A 35 -16.48 -6.78 10.37
N ILE A 36 -16.71 -6.55 9.08
CA ILE A 36 -17.26 -7.54 8.16
C ILE A 36 -16.27 -7.81 7.04
N LEU A 37 -16.03 -9.08 6.72
CA LEU A 37 -15.16 -9.46 5.61
C LEU A 37 -15.73 -8.98 4.27
N GLU A 38 -14.84 -8.54 3.39
CA GLU A 38 -15.17 -8.08 2.03
C GLU A 38 -16.03 -9.10 1.28
N THR A 39 -15.58 -10.36 1.23
CA THR A 39 -16.23 -11.44 0.47
C THR A 39 -17.63 -11.76 0.99
N SER A 40 -17.79 -11.79 2.32
CA SER A 40 -19.07 -12.09 2.98
C SER A 40 -20.10 -10.98 2.77
N ALA A 41 -19.66 -9.72 2.67
CA ALA A 41 -20.57 -8.59 2.42
C ALA A 41 -21.15 -8.59 1.00
N VAL A 42 -20.47 -9.22 0.05
CA VAL A 42 -20.84 -9.23 -1.38
C VAL A 42 -21.93 -10.27 -1.69
N GLU A 43 -21.94 -11.42 -1.00
CA GLU A 43 -22.89 -12.53 -1.29
C GLU A 43 -24.35 -12.14 -1.03
N ASP A 44 -24.65 -11.44 0.07
CA ASP A 44 -26.01 -11.08 0.50
C ASP A 44 -26.18 -9.56 0.71
N PHE A 45 -25.54 -8.77 -0.16
CA PHE A 45 -25.36 -7.33 -0.06
C PHE A 45 -26.62 -6.55 0.37
N GLY A 46 -27.76 -6.83 -0.26
CA GLY A 46 -28.99 -6.06 -0.06
C GLY A 46 -29.55 -6.17 1.35
N GLN A 47 -29.53 -7.36 1.95
CA GLN A 47 -30.04 -7.60 3.30
C GLN A 47 -29.02 -7.13 4.35
N VAL A 48 -27.73 -7.46 4.15
CA VAL A 48 -26.64 -7.03 5.04
C VAL A 48 -26.62 -5.50 5.16
N SER A 49 -26.66 -4.79 4.04
CA SER A 49 -26.69 -3.31 4.02
C SER A 49 -27.88 -2.73 4.80
N GLN A 50 -29.07 -3.34 4.72
CA GLN A 50 -30.24 -2.89 5.48
C GLN A 50 -30.07 -3.07 6.98
N VAL A 51 -29.53 -4.22 7.42
CA VAL A 51 -29.26 -4.51 8.84
C VAL A 51 -28.17 -3.57 9.38
N MET A 52 -27.11 -3.35 8.62
CA MET A 52 -26.06 -2.40 9.02
C MET A 52 -26.62 -0.98 9.14
N ALA A 53 -27.44 -0.53 8.20
CA ALA A 53 -28.08 0.79 8.28
C ALA A 53 -29.01 0.93 9.49
N LEU A 54 -29.68 -0.16 9.93
CA LEU A 54 -30.43 -0.19 11.19
C LEU A 54 -29.50 -0.03 12.41
N CYS A 55 -28.35 -0.71 12.40
CA CYS A 55 -27.34 -0.61 13.45
C CYS A 55 -26.67 0.77 13.50
N GLU A 56 -26.37 1.39 12.36
CA GLU A 56 -25.84 2.76 12.30
C GLU A 56 -26.82 3.78 12.90
N ARG A 57 -28.13 3.61 12.69
CA ARG A 57 -29.15 4.45 13.35
C ARG A 57 -29.17 4.30 14.87
N MET A 58 -28.62 3.19 15.39
CA MET A 58 -28.41 3.00 16.83
C MET A 58 -27.07 3.58 17.31
N GLY A 59 -26.21 4.06 16.40
CA GLY A 59 -24.90 4.64 16.69
C GLY A 59 -23.73 3.66 16.54
N LEU A 60 -23.96 2.43 16.09
CA LEU A 60 -22.86 1.49 15.80
C LEU A 60 -22.09 1.91 14.57
N ARG A 61 -20.81 1.51 14.52
CA ARG A 61 -19.95 1.72 13.37
C ARG A 61 -19.58 0.39 12.72
N PHE A 62 -19.40 0.42 11.40
CA PHE A 62 -18.92 -0.74 10.64
C PHE A 62 -17.64 -0.43 9.87
N ALA A 63 -16.73 -1.40 9.89
CA ALA A 63 -15.56 -1.45 9.03
C ALA A 63 -15.69 -2.60 8.03
N LEU A 64 -15.17 -2.40 6.82
CA LEU A 64 -14.98 -3.46 5.83
C LEU A 64 -13.57 -4.01 5.98
N ASP A 65 -13.47 -5.29 6.30
CA ASP A 65 -12.23 -6.02 6.58
C ASP A 65 -11.68 -6.73 5.34
N ASP A 66 -10.37 -6.98 5.31
CA ASP A 66 -9.62 -7.57 4.17
C ASP A 66 -9.84 -6.84 2.83
N PHE A 67 -10.02 -5.52 2.85
CA PHE A 67 -10.33 -4.75 1.64
C PHE A 67 -9.18 -4.80 0.63
N GLY A 68 -9.50 -5.28 -0.58
CA GLY A 68 -8.57 -5.44 -1.70
C GLY A 68 -8.19 -6.90 -1.97
N SER A 69 -8.52 -7.82 -1.07
CA SER A 69 -8.29 -9.27 -1.27
C SER A 69 -9.37 -9.94 -2.13
N GLY A 70 -10.55 -9.31 -2.26
CA GLY A 70 -11.73 -9.85 -2.93
C GLY A 70 -12.17 -9.11 -4.20
N TYR A 71 -13.30 -9.54 -4.75
CA TYR A 71 -13.95 -8.93 -5.92
C TYR A 71 -15.07 -7.97 -5.51
N SER A 72 -14.78 -6.91 -4.76
CA SER A 72 -15.78 -5.86 -4.52
C SER A 72 -16.09 -5.07 -5.79
N SER A 73 -17.35 -5.10 -6.22
CA SER A 73 -17.83 -4.06 -7.15
C SER A 73 -17.82 -2.71 -6.45
N LEU A 74 -17.25 -1.69 -7.10
CA LEU A 74 -17.36 -0.28 -6.66
C LEU A 74 -18.81 0.14 -6.40
N THR A 75 -19.76 -0.50 -7.09
CA THR A 75 -21.20 -0.29 -6.88
C THR A 75 -21.66 -0.71 -5.49
N TYR A 76 -21.16 -1.84 -4.99
CA TYR A 76 -21.46 -2.33 -3.64
C TYR A 76 -20.76 -1.47 -2.60
N LEU A 77 -19.49 -1.19 -2.82
CA LEU A 77 -18.71 -0.32 -1.96
C LEU A 77 -19.47 1.00 -1.75
N LYS A 78 -19.94 1.67 -2.80
CA LYS A 78 -20.71 2.93 -2.71
C LYS A 78 -21.95 2.87 -1.79
N ARG A 79 -22.61 1.72 -1.67
CA ARG A 79 -23.89 1.57 -0.97
C ARG A 79 -23.75 0.93 0.42
N LEU A 80 -22.58 0.37 0.74
CA LEU A 80 -22.34 -0.25 2.03
C LEU A 80 -22.18 0.83 3.11
N PRO A 81 -22.93 0.78 4.23
CA PRO A 81 -22.80 1.74 5.33
C PRO A 81 -21.58 1.38 6.20
N VAL A 82 -20.38 1.60 5.64
CA VAL A 82 -19.10 1.48 6.33
C VAL A 82 -18.41 2.82 6.34
N TYR A 83 -17.81 3.16 7.48
CA TYR A 83 -17.05 4.39 7.65
C TYR A 83 -15.54 4.18 7.51
N LEU A 84 -15.09 2.93 7.71
CA LEU A 84 -13.70 2.51 7.70
C LEU A 84 -13.50 1.35 6.72
N LEU A 85 -12.43 1.43 5.93
CA LEU A 85 -11.92 0.34 5.11
C LEU A 85 -10.59 -0.13 5.69
N LYS A 86 -10.46 -1.43 5.97
CA LYS A 86 -9.23 -2.03 6.49
C LYS A 86 -8.49 -2.66 5.31
N ILE A 87 -7.36 -2.06 4.92
CA ILE A 87 -6.58 -2.50 3.77
C ILE A 87 -5.84 -3.76 4.17
N ASP A 88 -6.06 -4.82 3.40
CA ASP A 88 -5.51 -6.15 3.66
C ASP A 88 -3.98 -6.12 3.84
N GLN A 89 -3.51 -6.92 4.80
CA GLN A 89 -2.10 -7.00 5.17
C GLN A 89 -1.17 -7.46 4.05
N GLY A 90 -1.67 -8.17 3.04
CA GLY A 90 -0.88 -8.58 1.88
C GLY A 90 -0.26 -7.37 1.20
N PHE A 91 -1.07 -6.34 0.94
CA PHE A 91 -0.59 -5.10 0.32
C PHE A 91 0.37 -4.33 1.23
N ILE A 92 0.22 -4.39 2.55
CA ILE A 92 1.04 -3.60 3.47
C ILE A 92 2.38 -4.25 3.75
N ARG A 93 2.42 -5.57 3.90
CA ARG A 93 3.65 -6.31 4.20
C ARG A 93 4.64 -6.23 3.04
N ASP A 94 4.13 -6.40 1.83
CA ASP A 94 4.96 -6.57 0.65
C ASP A 94 5.29 -5.19 0.00
N MET A 95 4.66 -4.08 0.44
CA MET A 95 4.87 -2.73 -0.11
C MET A 95 6.29 -2.17 0.01
N LEU A 96 7.17 -2.72 0.86
CA LEU A 96 8.56 -2.24 0.92
C LEU A 96 9.43 -2.84 -0.19
N GLU A 97 8.98 -3.93 -0.79
CA GLU A 97 9.73 -4.72 -1.77
C GLU A 97 9.03 -4.79 -3.13
N ASP A 98 7.70 -4.68 -3.16
CA ASP A 98 6.86 -4.70 -4.36
C ASP A 98 6.19 -3.33 -4.61
N PRO A 99 6.68 -2.55 -5.59
CA PRO A 99 6.07 -1.28 -5.97
C PRO A 99 4.69 -1.40 -6.61
N GLY A 100 4.31 -2.59 -7.08
CA GLY A 100 2.95 -2.93 -7.48
C GLY A 100 1.97 -2.78 -6.31
N ASP A 101 2.34 -3.28 -5.13
CA ASP A 101 1.51 -3.18 -3.93
C ASP A 101 1.37 -1.74 -3.45
N ILE A 102 2.41 -0.91 -3.59
CA ILE A 102 2.31 0.53 -3.31
C ILE A 102 1.36 1.22 -4.27
N ALA A 103 1.41 0.89 -5.57
CA ALA A 103 0.52 1.47 -6.56
C ALA A 103 -0.95 1.08 -6.29
N ILE A 104 -1.19 -0.18 -5.89
CA ILE A 104 -2.51 -0.65 -5.46
C ILE A 104 -2.93 0.08 -4.19
N LEU A 105 -2.06 0.20 -3.19
CA LEU A 105 -2.32 0.91 -1.95
C LEU A 105 -2.71 2.38 -2.19
N ASP A 106 -1.98 3.13 -3.02
CA ASP A 106 -2.35 4.52 -3.35
C ASP A 106 -3.72 4.59 -4.05
N ALA A 107 -3.99 3.65 -4.97
CA ALA A 107 -5.29 3.56 -5.63
C ALA A 107 -6.43 3.27 -4.64
N LEU A 108 -6.24 2.34 -3.70
CA LEU A 108 -7.22 2.00 -2.65
C LEU A 108 -7.46 3.20 -1.72
N LEU A 109 -6.39 3.89 -1.30
CA LEU A 109 -6.49 5.11 -0.49
C LEU A 109 -7.21 6.24 -1.24
N ALA A 110 -6.93 6.43 -2.54
CA ALA A 110 -7.64 7.39 -3.38
C ALA A 110 -9.13 7.05 -3.53
N LEU A 111 -9.45 5.77 -3.68
CA LEU A 111 -10.81 5.27 -3.77
C LEU A 111 -11.60 5.53 -2.49
N ALA A 112 -11.03 5.17 -1.33
CA ALA A 112 -11.64 5.40 -0.03
C ALA A 112 -11.97 6.87 0.20
N ARG A 113 -11.00 7.77 -0.07
CA ARG A 113 -11.20 9.22 0.00
C ARG A 113 -12.31 9.70 -0.93
N SER A 114 -12.41 9.15 -2.14
CA SER A 114 -13.46 9.50 -3.11
C SER A 114 -14.86 9.08 -2.64
N PHE A 115 -14.95 8.03 -1.82
CA PHE A 115 -16.19 7.62 -1.15
C PHE A 115 -16.40 8.30 0.21
N GLY A 116 -15.50 9.19 0.64
CA GLY A 116 -15.58 9.86 1.94
C GLY A 116 -15.36 8.90 3.12
N ARG A 117 -14.53 7.86 2.93
CA ARG A 117 -14.24 6.83 3.94
C ARG A 117 -12.82 6.96 4.46
N ASN A 118 -12.65 6.57 5.72
CA ASN A 118 -11.35 6.41 6.32
C ASN A 118 -10.73 5.07 5.88
N CYS A 119 -9.41 5.01 5.93
CA CYS A 119 -8.65 3.78 5.73
C CYS A 119 -7.77 3.51 6.95
N ILE A 120 -7.63 2.24 7.30
CA ILE A 120 -6.60 1.74 8.21
C ILE A 120 -5.77 0.69 7.47
N ALA A 121 -4.45 0.78 7.58
CA ALA A 121 -3.55 -0.22 7.03
C ALA A 121 -3.32 -1.35 8.04
N GLU A 122 -3.54 -2.60 7.63
CA GLU A 122 -3.28 -3.76 8.46
C GLU A 122 -1.90 -4.36 8.19
N GLY A 123 -1.18 -4.85 9.20
CA GLY A 123 0.15 -5.42 8.97
C GLY A 123 1.28 -4.37 8.95
N VAL A 124 1.15 -3.28 9.70
CA VAL A 124 2.25 -2.33 9.94
C VAL A 124 3.31 -2.99 10.85
N GLU A 125 4.18 -3.80 10.26
CA GLU A 125 5.17 -4.61 11.00
C GLU A 125 6.50 -3.89 11.31
N SER A 126 6.80 -2.78 10.64
CA SER A 126 8.06 -2.04 10.83
C SER A 126 7.83 -0.52 10.92
N ILE A 127 8.80 0.20 11.49
CA ILE A 127 8.80 1.67 11.47
C ILE A 127 8.73 2.21 10.04
N LYS A 128 9.38 1.51 9.10
CA LYS A 128 9.41 1.89 7.69
C LYS A 128 8.03 1.78 7.04
N HIS A 129 7.23 0.77 7.42
CA HIS A 129 5.85 0.67 6.96
C HIS A 129 5.05 1.94 7.30
N GLY A 130 5.12 2.39 8.56
CA GLY A 130 4.42 3.59 9.01
C GLY A 130 4.89 4.87 8.31
N GLU A 131 6.20 5.01 8.06
CA GLU A 131 6.74 6.17 7.31
C GLU A 131 6.15 6.25 5.90
N ILE A 132 6.12 5.14 5.17
CA ILE A 132 5.57 5.10 3.82
C ILE A 132 4.07 5.39 3.83
N LEU A 133 3.33 4.77 4.76
CA LEU A 133 1.88 4.99 4.89
C LEU A 133 1.53 6.46 5.19
N LEU A 134 2.25 7.10 6.10
CA LEU A 134 2.05 8.51 6.42
C LEU A 134 2.33 9.42 5.22
N ARG A 135 3.37 9.11 4.43
CA ARG A 135 3.68 9.82 3.19
C ARG A 135 2.61 9.63 2.11
N LEU A 136 1.97 8.46 2.04
CA LEU A 136 0.80 8.20 1.19
C LEU A 136 -0.50 8.85 1.71
N GLY A 137 -0.44 9.43 2.92
CA GLY A 137 -1.58 10.06 3.58
C GLY A 137 -2.52 9.06 4.25
N CYS A 138 -2.03 7.88 4.62
CA CYS A 138 -2.71 6.92 5.49
C CYS A 138 -2.20 7.11 6.92
N GLU A 139 -3.06 7.64 7.80
CA GLU A 139 -2.69 7.97 9.18
C GLU A 139 -3.05 6.87 10.19
N TRP A 140 -3.98 5.98 9.83
CA TRP A 140 -4.41 4.90 10.72
C TRP A 140 -3.71 3.61 10.31
N GLY A 141 -3.13 2.91 11.28
CA GLY A 141 -2.47 1.64 11.06
C GLY A 141 -2.61 0.71 12.26
N GLN A 142 -2.52 -0.58 11.99
CA GLN A 142 -2.41 -1.63 12.99
C GLN A 142 -1.33 -2.63 12.56
N GLY A 143 -0.56 -3.16 13.52
CA GLY A 143 0.49 -4.13 13.24
C GLY A 143 1.56 -4.15 14.32
N TYR A 144 2.53 -5.04 14.16
CA TYR A 144 3.52 -5.35 15.20
C TYR A 144 4.49 -4.21 15.54
N ALA A 145 4.68 -3.24 14.63
CA ALA A 145 5.43 -2.02 14.97
C ALA A 145 4.68 -1.12 15.96
N ILE A 146 3.36 -1.29 16.09
CA ILE A 146 2.49 -0.53 17.00
C ILE A 146 2.21 -1.35 18.25
N GLY A 147 1.70 -2.57 18.07
CA GLY A 147 1.37 -3.47 19.17
C GLY A 147 0.94 -4.83 18.65
N HIS A 148 1.34 -5.88 19.35
CA HIS A 148 0.85 -7.24 19.09
C HIS A 148 -0.55 -7.42 19.71
N PRO A 149 -1.35 -8.38 19.23
CA PRO A 149 -2.51 -8.86 19.98
C PRO A 149 -2.05 -9.29 21.38
N MET A 150 -2.69 -8.75 22.41
CA MET A 150 -2.25 -8.94 23.79
C MET A 150 -3.45 -9.11 24.74
N PRO A 151 -3.28 -9.81 25.87
CA PRO A 151 -4.28 -9.85 26.93
C PRO A 151 -4.56 -8.47 27.53
N VAL A 152 -5.74 -8.29 28.13
CA VAL A 152 -6.17 -7.00 28.69
C VAL A 152 -5.20 -6.40 29.72
N HIS A 153 -4.58 -7.23 30.56
CA HIS A 153 -3.63 -6.75 31.58
C HIS A 153 -2.33 -6.21 30.98
N GLU A 154 -1.89 -6.77 29.85
CA GLU A 154 -0.76 -6.25 29.09
C GLU A 154 -1.16 -4.99 28.30
N PHE A 155 -2.40 -4.93 27.79
CA PHE A 155 -2.94 -3.76 27.10
C PHE A 155 -2.96 -2.51 27.98
N GLU A 156 -3.39 -2.63 29.24
CA GLU A 156 -3.36 -1.51 30.19
C GLU A 156 -1.93 -0.96 30.38
N GLN A 157 -0.94 -1.85 30.48
CA GLN A 157 0.46 -1.44 30.59
C GLN A 157 0.97 -0.82 29.27
N TRP A 158 0.62 -1.39 28.13
CA TRP A 158 0.99 -0.90 26.81
C TRP A 158 0.43 0.52 26.56
N LEU A 159 -0.82 0.80 26.95
CA LEU A 159 -1.44 2.13 26.83
C LEU A 159 -0.63 3.24 27.50
N HIS A 160 0.05 2.94 28.62
CA HIS A 160 0.85 3.91 29.36
C HIS A 160 2.29 4.04 28.85
N THR A 161 2.78 3.05 28.10
CA THR A 161 4.19 2.95 27.72
C THR A 161 4.43 3.14 26.23
N TRP A 162 3.39 2.96 25.41
CA TRP A 162 3.45 3.16 23.97
C TRP A 162 3.88 4.58 23.62
N GLN A 163 4.86 4.69 22.71
CA GLN A 163 5.35 5.96 22.20
C GLN A 163 5.35 5.92 20.68
N VAL A 164 4.86 7.00 20.07
CA VAL A 164 4.90 7.15 18.62
C VAL A 164 6.37 7.26 18.18
N PRO A 165 6.81 6.43 17.22
CA PRO A 165 8.14 6.54 16.62
C PRO A 165 8.44 7.96 16.14
N VAL A 166 9.67 8.43 16.39
CA VAL A 166 10.05 9.82 16.08
C VAL A 166 9.92 10.15 14.60
N SER A 167 10.21 9.20 13.71
CA SER A 167 10.08 9.41 12.26
C SER A 167 8.64 9.55 11.78
N TRP A 168 7.64 9.15 12.59
CA TRP A 168 6.22 9.33 12.27
C TRP A 168 5.70 10.70 12.70
N MET A 169 6.34 11.33 13.70
CA MET A 169 5.89 12.60 14.24
C MET A 169 6.05 13.75 13.24
N GLY A 170 4.94 14.41 12.91
CA GLY A 170 4.95 15.56 12.00
C GLY A 170 5.23 15.20 10.54
N CYS A 171 5.21 13.90 10.19
CA CYS A 171 5.24 13.45 8.82
C CYS A 171 4.06 14.05 8.06
N LYS A 172 4.34 14.69 6.92
CA LYS A 172 3.29 15.26 6.06
C LYS A 172 3.09 14.34 4.87
N PRO A 173 1.85 14.13 4.43
CA PRO A 173 1.60 13.44 3.18
C PRO A 173 2.37 14.14 2.06
N ASP A 174 3.05 13.34 1.24
CA ASP A 174 3.68 13.86 0.04
C ASP A 174 2.58 14.44 -0.86
N SER A 175 2.86 15.55 -1.52
CA SER A 175 1.92 16.08 -2.51
C SER A 175 1.64 14.97 -3.55
N ARG A 176 0.39 14.79 -3.99
CA ARG A 176 0.05 13.77 -5.00
C ARG A 176 0.88 13.88 -6.29
N ALA A 177 1.46 15.05 -6.57
CA ALA A 177 2.41 15.27 -7.66
C ALA A 177 3.77 14.60 -7.44
N ALA A 178 4.19 14.36 -6.19
CA ALA A 178 5.46 13.75 -5.78
C ALA A 178 5.41 12.23 -5.51
N LEU A 179 4.20 11.64 -5.49
CA LEU A 179 3.97 10.23 -5.15
C LEU A 179 4.07 9.28 -6.35
N PRO A 180 5.18 9.29 -7.10
CA PRO A 180 5.80 8.00 -7.42
C PRO A 180 7.31 7.97 -7.17
N VAL A 181 7.90 9.09 -6.78
CA VAL A 181 9.36 9.30 -6.84
C VAL A 181 10.16 8.28 -6.04
N PRO A 182 9.88 7.99 -4.76
CA PRO A 182 10.71 7.07 -3.97
C PRO A 182 10.64 5.61 -4.45
N PHE A 183 9.54 5.23 -5.09
CA PHE A 183 9.17 3.83 -5.32
C PHE A 183 9.47 3.35 -6.72
N THR A 184 9.46 4.26 -7.70
CA THR A 184 9.99 3.97 -9.03
C THR A 184 11.47 3.59 -8.99
N TYR A 185 12.22 4.00 -7.96
CA TYR A 185 13.62 3.63 -7.82
C TYR A 185 13.84 2.25 -7.19
N ALA A 186 12.94 1.77 -6.32
CA ALA A 186 13.03 0.41 -5.82
C ALA A 186 12.84 -0.59 -6.98
N ASP A 187 11.81 -0.38 -7.80
CA ASP A 187 11.60 -1.08 -9.08
C ASP A 187 12.84 -1.00 -9.97
N HIS A 188 13.38 0.20 -10.14
CA HIS A 188 14.56 0.40 -10.98
C HIS A 188 15.77 -0.38 -10.47
N ARG A 189 15.97 -0.47 -9.14
CA ARG A 189 17.05 -1.26 -8.56
C ARG A 189 16.87 -2.76 -8.82
N VAL A 190 15.65 -3.27 -8.62
CA VAL A 190 15.31 -4.67 -8.90
C VAL A 190 15.53 -4.98 -10.38
N TRP A 191 15.03 -4.11 -11.27
CA TRP A 191 15.19 -4.23 -12.70
C TRP A 191 16.66 -4.24 -13.13
N ILE A 192 17.50 -3.34 -12.59
CA ILE A 192 18.94 -3.32 -12.87
C ILE A 192 19.61 -4.63 -12.43
N SER A 193 19.27 -5.14 -11.25
CA SER A 193 19.82 -6.42 -10.77
C SER A 193 19.45 -7.56 -11.73
N GLN A 194 18.18 -7.65 -12.13
CA GLN A 194 17.71 -8.66 -13.08
C GLN A 194 18.36 -8.50 -14.46
N MET A 195 18.56 -7.26 -14.91
CA MET A 195 19.29 -6.95 -16.15
C MET A 195 20.74 -7.42 -16.08
N ILE A 196 21.43 -7.20 -14.96
CA ILE A 196 22.82 -7.66 -14.78
C ILE A 196 22.88 -9.19 -14.80
N ASP A 197 21.95 -9.86 -14.13
CA ASP A 197 21.88 -11.33 -14.14
C ASP A 197 21.60 -11.87 -15.54
N TYR A 198 20.71 -11.23 -16.30
CA TYR A 198 20.50 -11.52 -17.71
C TYR A 198 21.77 -11.30 -18.51
N LEU A 199 22.40 -10.12 -18.46
CA LEU A 199 23.59 -9.80 -19.25
C LEU A 199 24.79 -10.71 -18.90
N SER A 200 24.87 -11.17 -17.65
CA SER A 200 25.89 -12.12 -17.18
C SER A 200 25.61 -13.58 -17.58
N GLY A 201 24.46 -13.85 -18.20
CA GLY A 201 24.07 -15.19 -18.63
C GLY A 201 23.49 -16.08 -17.51
N LYS A 202 23.23 -15.55 -16.31
CA LYS A 202 22.58 -16.30 -15.23
C LYS A 202 21.11 -16.57 -15.54
N THR A 203 20.46 -15.67 -16.27
CA THR A 203 19.10 -15.85 -16.79
C THR A 203 19.10 -15.76 -18.32
N GLN A 204 18.19 -16.52 -18.95
CA GLN A 204 18.04 -16.52 -20.41
C GLN A 204 17.00 -15.52 -20.92
N VAL A 205 16.05 -15.13 -20.05
CA VAL A 205 14.96 -14.22 -20.40
C VAL A 205 15.32 -12.82 -19.89
N PRO A 206 15.23 -11.77 -20.73
CA PRO A 206 15.41 -10.40 -20.27
C PRO A 206 14.29 -10.02 -19.29
N PRO A 207 14.54 -9.17 -18.28
CA PRO A 207 13.48 -8.68 -17.41
C PRO A 207 12.45 -7.90 -18.21
N GLN A 208 11.22 -7.87 -17.69
CA GLN A 208 10.16 -7.04 -18.24
C GLN A 208 10.48 -5.55 -18.05
N SER A 209 9.77 -4.68 -18.78
CA SER A 209 9.91 -3.24 -18.59
C SER A 209 9.56 -2.85 -17.15
N GLU A 210 10.40 -2.02 -16.54
CA GLU A 210 10.16 -1.50 -15.20
C GLU A 210 8.97 -0.53 -15.14
N THR A 211 8.31 -0.47 -13.98
CA THR A 211 7.17 0.42 -13.73
C THR A 211 7.56 1.89 -13.87
N LEU A 212 8.83 2.23 -13.60
CA LEU A 212 9.39 3.56 -13.83
C LEU A 212 9.21 4.03 -15.29
N GLN A 213 9.42 3.14 -16.26
CA GLN A 213 9.18 3.42 -17.68
C GLN A 213 7.68 3.63 -17.98
N TYR A 214 6.82 2.78 -17.40
CA TYR A 214 5.36 2.89 -17.54
C TYR A 214 4.83 4.24 -17.00
N TRP A 215 5.27 4.64 -15.80
CA TRP A 215 4.87 5.92 -15.20
C TRP A 215 5.37 7.12 -16.00
N ARG A 216 6.58 7.04 -16.55
CA ARG A 216 7.09 8.07 -17.45
C ARG A 216 6.20 8.24 -18.69
N ASP A 217 5.80 7.14 -19.30
CA ASP A 217 5.01 7.17 -20.54
C ASP A 217 3.53 7.56 -20.30
N GLN A 218 3.00 7.36 -19.09
CA GLN A 218 1.58 7.61 -18.75
C GLN A 218 1.32 8.91 -17.95
N SER A 219 2.31 9.48 -17.28
CA SER A 219 2.04 10.44 -16.20
C SER A 219 1.60 11.83 -16.67
N GLY A 220 2.09 12.38 -17.79
CA GLY A 220 1.76 13.76 -18.20
C GLY A 220 2.02 14.83 -17.12
N ARG A 221 2.80 14.53 -16.07
CA ARG A 221 3.03 15.38 -14.89
C ARG A 221 4.20 16.34 -15.14
N PRO A 222 4.25 17.54 -14.54
CA PRO A 222 5.28 18.55 -14.86
C PRO A 222 6.62 18.36 -14.14
N THR A 223 6.69 17.53 -13.11
CA THR A 223 7.92 17.32 -12.32
C THR A 223 8.10 15.86 -12.00
N PHE A 224 9.37 15.43 -12.07
CA PHE A 224 9.87 14.07 -11.87
C PHE A 224 9.59 13.05 -12.97
N PHE A 225 8.60 13.29 -13.84
CA PHE A 225 8.45 12.68 -15.18
C PHE A 225 7.82 13.66 -16.17
N GLY A 226 8.14 14.94 -16.02
CA GLY A 226 7.71 15.99 -16.93
C GLY A 226 8.72 16.26 -18.01
N LYS A 227 8.25 16.84 -19.11
CA LYS A 227 9.06 17.36 -20.22
C LYS A 227 9.94 18.55 -19.79
N ASP A 228 10.56 18.51 -18.61
CA ASP A 228 11.66 19.40 -18.24
C ASP A 228 12.96 18.78 -18.76
N PRO A 229 13.61 19.38 -19.77
CA PRO A 229 14.87 18.89 -20.31
C PRO A 229 16.02 18.87 -19.30
N ASN A 230 15.87 19.50 -18.13
CA ASN A 230 16.89 19.58 -17.10
C ASN A 230 16.68 18.61 -15.93
N ASP A 231 15.69 17.71 -16.00
CA ASP A 231 15.49 16.69 -14.97
C ASP A 231 16.62 15.63 -15.05
N GLN A 232 17.59 15.73 -14.14
CA GLN A 232 18.77 14.85 -14.13
C GLN A 232 18.42 13.38 -13.91
N VAL A 233 17.28 13.11 -13.26
CA VAL A 233 16.77 11.76 -13.04
C VAL A 233 16.34 11.13 -14.37
N ASP A 234 15.51 11.82 -15.15
CA ASP A 234 15.03 11.31 -16.45
C ASP A 234 16.20 11.15 -17.43
N VAL A 235 17.17 12.07 -17.41
CA VAL A 235 18.38 11.97 -18.24
C VAL A 235 19.20 10.72 -17.89
N LEU A 236 19.41 10.43 -16.61
CA LEU A 236 20.15 9.23 -16.19
C LEU A 236 19.37 7.95 -16.46
N HIS A 237 18.06 7.95 -16.18
CA HIS A 237 17.16 6.84 -16.48
C HIS A 237 17.18 6.46 -17.97
N GLN A 238 17.05 7.44 -18.87
CA GLN A 238 17.10 7.20 -20.32
C GLN A 238 18.46 6.64 -20.77
N ARG A 239 19.56 7.13 -20.20
CA ARG A 239 20.91 6.60 -20.49
C ARG A 239 21.05 5.14 -20.06
N ILE A 240 20.51 4.80 -18.90
CA ILE A 240 20.50 3.43 -18.38
C ILE A 240 19.71 2.51 -19.32
N GLN A 241 18.51 2.92 -19.73
CA GLN A 241 17.66 2.15 -20.65
C GLN A 241 18.33 1.95 -22.03
N GLN A 242 18.91 3.00 -22.60
CA GLN A 242 19.65 2.92 -23.87
C GLN A 242 20.84 1.96 -23.77
N LEU A 243 21.61 2.02 -22.67
CA LEU A 243 22.73 1.12 -22.45
C LEU A 243 22.29 -0.33 -22.28
N ALA A 244 21.26 -0.59 -21.47
CA ALA A 244 20.71 -1.93 -21.26
C ALA A 244 20.21 -2.56 -22.58
N HIS A 245 19.55 -1.77 -23.44
CA HIS A 245 19.11 -2.22 -24.76
C HIS A 245 20.30 -2.60 -25.64
N ALA A 246 21.30 -1.70 -25.76
CA ALA A 246 22.49 -1.96 -26.56
C ALA A 246 23.27 -3.20 -26.08
N LEU A 247 23.38 -3.40 -24.76
CA LEU A 247 24.03 -4.58 -24.20
C LEU A 247 23.24 -5.87 -24.46
N SER A 248 21.90 -5.80 -24.46
CA SER A 248 21.04 -6.93 -24.80
C SER A 248 21.22 -7.34 -26.27
N GLU A 249 21.31 -6.38 -27.19
CA GLU A 249 21.63 -6.65 -28.60
C GLU A 249 23.02 -7.29 -28.75
N MET A 250 24.03 -6.79 -28.04
CA MET A 250 25.39 -7.35 -28.05
C MET A 250 25.44 -8.78 -27.51
N LYS A 251 24.69 -9.07 -26.42
CA LYS A 251 24.54 -10.42 -25.87
C LYS A 251 23.93 -11.35 -26.90
N ASN A 252 22.82 -10.94 -27.53
CA ASN A 252 22.14 -11.74 -28.55
C ASN A 252 23.02 -11.97 -29.80
N ALA A 253 23.92 -11.03 -30.11
CA ALA A 253 24.92 -11.17 -31.16
C ALA A 253 26.18 -11.96 -30.76
N GLY A 254 26.24 -12.52 -29.53
CA GLY A 254 27.36 -13.34 -29.05
C GLY A 254 28.64 -12.55 -28.73
N ARG A 255 28.58 -11.22 -28.59
CA ARG A 255 29.75 -10.37 -28.33
C ARG A 255 30.06 -10.24 -26.83
N VAL A 256 30.48 -11.35 -26.22
CA VAL A 256 30.60 -11.47 -24.76
C VAL A 256 31.71 -10.57 -24.17
N GLU A 257 32.79 -10.32 -24.89
CA GLU A 257 33.94 -9.53 -24.40
C GLU A 257 33.56 -8.07 -24.06
N ALA A 258 32.58 -7.50 -24.76
CA ALA A 258 32.12 -6.12 -24.55
C ALA A 258 31.08 -6.00 -23.42
N LEU A 259 30.48 -7.11 -22.97
CA LEU A 259 29.40 -7.08 -21.97
C LEU A 259 29.89 -6.66 -20.59
N ARG A 260 31.09 -7.10 -20.19
CA ARG A 260 31.62 -6.82 -18.85
C ARG A 260 31.80 -5.32 -18.60
N ALA A 261 32.47 -4.62 -19.51
CA ALA A 261 32.65 -3.16 -19.43
C ALA A 261 31.30 -2.42 -19.50
N GLY A 262 30.33 -2.97 -20.24
CA GLY A 262 28.97 -2.47 -20.29
C GLY A 262 28.22 -2.58 -18.96
N ILE A 263 28.33 -3.73 -18.30
CA ILE A 263 27.73 -4.00 -16.98
C ILE A 263 28.30 -3.05 -15.93
N ASP A 264 29.63 -2.86 -15.90
CA ASP A 264 30.28 -1.93 -14.97
C ASP A 264 29.75 -0.49 -15.16
N LYS A 265 29.56 -0.07 -16.42
CA LYS A 265 28.99 1.24 -16.75
C LYS A 265 27.51 1.36 -16.33
N LEU A 266 26.74 0.28 -16.46
CA LEU A 266 25.34 0.24 -16.03
C LEU A 266 25.23 0.42 -14.50
N GLN A 267 26.09 -0.27 -13.74
CA GLN A 267 26.17 -0.12 -12.28
C GLN A 267 26.58 1.29 -11.84
N HIS A 268 27.51 1.93 -12.57
CA HIS A 268 27.91 3.30 -12.26
C HIS A 268 26.79 4.31 -12.48
N LEU A 269 26.07 4.21 -13.61
CA LEU A 269 24.92 5.06 -13.88
C LEU A 269 23.79 4.86 -12.85
N GLN A 270 23.58 3.62 -12.40
CA GLN A 270 22.66 3.33 -11.31
C GLN A 270 23.10 4.04 -10.01
N ALA A 271 24.38 3.98 -9.65
CA ALA A 271 24.90 4.66 -8.47
C ALA A 271 24.73 6.19 -8.55
N ASP A 272 24.97 6.80 -9.71
CA ASP A 272 24.73 8.23 -9.95
C ASP A 272 23.25 8.58 -9.76
N LEU A 273 22.35 7.76 -10.31
CA LEU A 273 20.90 7.95 -10.17
C LEU A 273 20.46 7.85 -8.70
N LEU A 274 20.97 6.86 -7.96
CA LEU A 274 20.72 6.73 -6.52
C LEU A 274 21.30 7.90 -5.71
N GLY A 275 22.40 8.50 -6.18
CA GLY A 275 23.01 9.68 -5.57
C GLY A 275 22.11 10.92 -5.57
N LEU A 276 21.21 11.02 -6.55
CA LEU A 276 20.23 12.10 -6.70
C LEU A 276 18.99 11.94 -5.80
N LEU A 277 18.84 10.79 -5.12
CA LEU A 277 17.71 10.55 -4.23
C LEU A 277 17.85 11.28 -2.88
N PRO A 278 16.72 11.70 -2.28
CA PRO A 278 16.68 12.19 -0.92
C PRO A 278 17.35 11.23 0.09
N PRO A 279 18.02 11.73 1.15
CA PRO A 279 18.79 10.90 2.09
C PRO A 279 17.99 9.77 2.77
N ASP A 280 16.69 9.97 2.98
CA ASP A 280 15.71 9.01 3.55
C ASP A 280 15.38 7.83 2.63
N GLN A 281 15.92 7.83 1.41
CA GLN A 281 15.69 6.85 0.34
C GLN A 281 16.99 6.21 -0.17
N LYS A 282 18.12 6.51 0.45
CA LYS A 282 19.40 5.84 0.18
C LYS A 282 19.42 4.52 0.97
N PRO A 283 19.77 3.38 0.33
CA PRO A 283 19.96 2.14 1.07
C PRO A 283 21.18 2.25 2.00
N ASP A 284 21.11 1.56 3.14
CA ASP A 284 22.29 1.22 3.95
C ASP A 284 23.27 0.31 3.18
#